data_AF-L8M5K1-F1
#
_entry.id   AF-L8M5K1-F1
#
_cell.length_a   1.000
_cell.length_b   1.000
_cell.length_c   1.000
_cell.angle_alpha   90.00
_cell.angle_beta   90.00
_cell.angle_gamma   90.00
#
_symmetry.space_group_name_H-M   'P 1'
#
loop_
_entity.id
_entity.type
_entity.pdbx_description
1 polymer ?
#
loop_
_entity_poly.entity_id
_entity_poly.type
_entity_poly.pdbx_seq_one_letter_code
_entity_poly.pdbx_strand_id
1 'polypeptide(L)'
;MVDIIIFLGLLTIGYLAGNFLEKRHFKDIKKRERQTLHIPMINFGAKQAIPNANEATLFLGSVVVSADYFKIFSSALRNLIGGRVVVYESLLDRGRREAILRMKEQAIAWGATQVVNVRLETSSIGNQNGGKGLSAVEITAYGTGIR
;
A
#
# COMPACT_ATOMS: atom_id res chain seq x y z
N MET A 1 -36.70 15.57 -6.81
CA MET A 1 -35.76 15.71 -7.95
C MET A 1 -34.49 16.46 -7.56
N VAL A 2 -34.57 17.56 -6.81
CA VAL A 2 -33.39 18.31 -6.34
C VAL A 2 -32.44 17.46 -5.48
N ASP A 3 -32.95 16.63 -4.58
CA ASP A 3 -32.12 15.77 -3.72
C ASP A 3 -31.28 14.75 -4.51
N ILE A 4 -31.84 14.23 -5.61
CA ILE A 4 -31.14 13.30 -6.51
C ILE A 4 -30.02 14.03 -7.24
N ILE A 5 -30.25 15.26 -7.68
CA ILE A 5 -29.23 16.09 -8.35
C ILE A 5 -28.08 16.41 -7.39
N ILE A 6 -28.40 16.79 -6.14
CA ILE A 6 -27.39 17.05 -5.10
C ILE A 6 -26.58 15.78 -4.81
N PHE A 7 -27.26 14.65 -4.63
CA PHE A 7 -26.62 13.36 -4.40
C PHE A 7 -25.66 12.97 -5.54
N LEU A 8 -26.11 13.06 -6.79
CA LEU A 8 -25.27 12.77 -7.96
C LEU A 8 -24.11 13.77 -8.11
N GLY A 9 -24.32 15.04 -7.77
CA GLY A 9 -23.28 16.05 -7.72
C GLY A 9 -22.17 15.69 -6.73
N LEU A 10 -22.53 15.36 -5.49
CA LEU A 10 -21.56 14.95 -4.46
C LEU A 10 -20.82 13.67 -4.84
N LEU A 11 -21.53 12.70 -5.43
CA LEU A 11 -20.94 11.44 -5.89
C LEU A 11 -19.90 11.68 -6.99
N THR A 12 -20.21 12.56 -7.94
CA THR A 12 -19.29 12.92 -9.04
C THR A 12 -18.06 13.63 -8.52
N ILE A 13 -18.23 14.60 -7.61
CA ILE A 13 -17.11 15.33 -7.00
C ILE A 13 -16.21 14.37 -6.22
N GLY A 14 -16.79 13.49 -5.39
CA GLY A 14 -16.03 12.51 -4.61
C GLY A 14 -15.23 11.56 -5.50
N TYR A 15 -15.84 11.06 -6.58
CA TYR A 15 -15.16 10.19 -7.55
C TYR A 15 -13.99 10.91 -8.26
N LEU A 16 -14.21 12.14 -8.74
CA LEU A 16 -13.17 12.91 -9.44
C LEU A 16 -12.02 13.28 -8.52
N ALA A 17 -12.32 13.77 -7.31
CA ALA A 17 -11.31 14.10 -6.30
C ALA A 17 -10.52 12.85 -5.88
N GLY A 18 -11.19 11.73 -5.63
CA GLY A 18 -10.54 10.46 -5.25
C GLY A 18 -9.58 9.97 -6.34
N ASN A 19 -10.02 9.95 -7.60
CA ASN A 19 -9.19 9.54 -8.73
C ASN A 19 -8.00 10.50 -8.94
N PHE A 20 -8.18 11.80 -8.72
CA PHE A 20 -7.09 12.78 -8.80
C PHE A 20 -6.04 12.56 -7.71
N LEU A 21 -6.47 12.40 -6.46
CA LEU A 21 -5.58 12.15 -5.32
C LEU A 21 -4.82 10.83 -5.50
N GLU A 22 -5.49 9.78 -5.96
CA GLU A 22 -4.87 8.48 -6.24
C GLU A 22 -3.78 8.60 -7.31
N LYS A 23 -4.08 9.25 -8.45
CA LYS A 23 -3.09 9.47 -9.51
C LYS A 23 -1.90 10.29 -9.02
N ARG A 24 -2.13 11.32 -8.20
CA ARG A 24 -1.06 12.14 -7.61
C ARG A 24 -0.19 11.31 -6.68
N HIS A 25 -0.80 10.49 -5.84
CA HIS A 25 -0.08 9.62 -4.92
C HIS A 25 0.77 8.56 -5.66
N PHE A 26 0.26 7.97 -6.74
CA PHE A 26 1.07 7.06 -7.57
C PHE A 26 2.25 7.76 -8.24
N LYS A 27 2.12 9.04 -8.64
CA LYS A 27 3.24 9.82 -9.16
C LYS A 27 4.32 10.04 -8.09
N ASP A 28 3.89 10.32 -6.86
CA ASP A 28 4.80 10.48 -5.72
C ASP A 28 5.55 9.17 -5.38
N ILE A 29 4.82 8.05 -5.29
CA ILE A 29 5.42 6.71 -5.09
C ILE A 29 6.51 6.45 -6.15
N LYS A 30 6.21 6.65 -7.44
CA LYS A 30 7.19 6.44 -8.52
C LYS A 30 8.42 7.33 -8.38
N LYS A 31 8.26 8.56 -7.89
CA LYS A 31 9.38 9.47 -7.64
C LYS A 31 10.26 8.93 -6.50
N ARG A 32 9.66 8.52 -5.39
CA ARG A 32 10.39 7.99 -4.22
C ARG A 32 11.02 6.62 -4.50
N GLU A 33 10.40 5.78 -5.30
CA GLU A 33 11.01 4.53 -5.78
C GLU A 33 12.31 4.80 -6.52
N ARG A 34 12.32 5.78 -7.43
CA ARG A 34 13.53 6.19 -8.16
C ARG A 34 14.62 6.71 -7.22
N GLN A 35 14.25 7.51 -6.23
CA GLN A 35 15.19 8.08 -5.25
C GLN A 35 15.82 6.99 -4.37
N THR A 36 15.10 5.91 -4.10
CA THR A 36 15.57 4.81 -3.24
C THR A 36 16.18 3.64 -4.01
N LEU A 37 16.39 3.73 -5.34
CA LEU A 37 16.93 2.61 -6.14
C LEU A 37 18.32 2.13 -5.71
N HIS A 38 19.12 3.02 -5.11
CA HIS A 38 20.50 2.73 -4.71
C HIS A 38 20.61 1.77 -3.53
N ILE A 39 19.54 1.57 -2.73
CA ILE A 39 19.53 0.58 -1.64
C ILE A 39 18.84 -0.71 -2.12
N PRO A 40 19.58 -1.81 -2.32
CA PRO A 40 18.99 -3.08 -2.73
C PRO A 40 18.20 -3.70 -1.58
N MET A 41 17.08 -4.34 -1.95
CA MET A 41 16.32 -5.22 -1.07
C MET A 41 16.53 -6.65 -1.54
N ILE A 42 17.00 -7.52 -0.64
CA ILE A 42 17.33 -8.92 -0.98
C ILE A 42 16.66 -9.88 -0.02
N ASN A 43 16.19 -11.00 -0.54
CA ASN A 43 15.66 -12.10 0.25
C ASN A 43 16.64 -13.26 0.22
N PHE A 44 17.13 -13.66 1.41
CA PHE A 44 18.08 -14.75 1.50
C PHE A 44 17.38 -16.11 1.50
N GLY A 45 17.79 -16.98 0.59
CA GLY A 45 17.49 -18.40 0.66
C GLY A 45 18.44 -19.13 1.63
N ALA A 46 18.04 -20.30 2.12
CA ALA A 46 18.82 -21.11 3.08
C ALA A 46 20.25 -21.48 2.63
N LYS A 47 20.58 -21.30 1.34
CA LYS A 47 21.89 -21.62 0.74
C LYS A 47 22.72 -20.38 0.36
N GLN A 48 22.24 -19.17 0.62
CA GLN A 48 22.96 -17.95 0.30
C GLN A 48 23.88 -17.53 1.45
N ALA A 49 25.07 -17.03 1.10
CA ALA A 49 26.01 -16.53 2.08
C ALA A 49 25.43 -15.29 2.78
N ILE A 50 25.56 -15.26 4.11
CA ILE A 50 25.18 -14.10 4.92
C ILE A 50 26.21 -12.99 4.65
N PRO A 51 25.77 -11.78 4.28
CA PRO A 51 26.69 -10.65 4.09
C PRO A 51 27.36 -10.29 5.41
N ASN A 52 28.65 -9.97 5.36
CA ASN A 52 29.32 -9.38 6.50
C ASN A 52 28.77 -7.97 6.74
N ALA A 53 28.41 -7.66 7.97
CA ALA A 53 27.89 -6.37 8.40
C ALA A 53 28.47 -6.01 9.76
N ASN A 54 28.77 -4.73 9.95
CA ASN A 54 29.23 -4.23 11.24
C ASN A 54 28.04 -3.96 12.16
N GLU A 55 26.93 -3.48 11.58
CA GLU A 55 25.70 -3.18 12.31
C GLU A 55 24.47 -3.68 11.55
N ALA A 56 23.44 -4.06 12.31
CA ALA A 56 22.16 -4.49 11.78
C ALA A 56 21.00 -3.88 12.59
N THR A 57 19.92 -3.48 11.93
CA THR A 57 18.73 -2.93 12.59
C THR A 57 17.46 -3.30 11.81
N LEU A 58 16.39 -3.65 12.53
CA LEU A 58 15.08 -3.93 11.94
C LEU A 58 14.37 -2.61 11.58
N PHE A 59 13.87 -2.51 10.35
CA PHE A 59 13.06 -1.39 9.89
C PHE A 59 11.66 -1.86 9.53
N LEU A 60 10.67 -1.01 9.78
CA LEU A 60 9.27 -1.28 9.48
C LEU A 60 8.63 -0.08 8.76
N GLY A 61 7.79 -0.38 7.78
CA GLY A 61 6.92 0.60 7.14
C GLY A 61 5.52 0.03 7.05
N SER A 62 4.53 0.71 7.61
CA SER A 62 3.13 0.29 7.55
C SER A 62 2.22 1.34 6.91
N VAL A 63 1.14 0.85 6.32
CA VAL A 63 0.10 1.64 5.67
C VAL A 63 -1.23 0.99 5.95
N VAL A 64 -2.18 1.78 6.44
CA VAL A 64 -3.58 1.37 6.54
C VAL A 64 -4.35 1.97 5.37
N VAL A 65 -4.99 1.12 4.59
CA VAL A 65 -5.83 1.52 3.46
C VAL A 65 -7.25 1.05 3.71
N SER A 66 -8.19 1.99 3.68
CA SER A 66 -9.62 1.67 3.68
C SER A 66 -10.17 1.65 2.26
N ALA A 67 -11.13 0.77 2.03
CA ALA A 67 -11.84 0.70 0.77
C ALA A 67 -12.84 1.86 0.65
N ASP A 68 -12.70 2.65 -0.42
CA ASP A 68 -13.65 3.72 -0.74
C ASP A 68 -15.05 3.15 -0.97
N TYR A 69 -16.02 3.57 -0.16
CA TYR A 69 -17.43 3.17 -0.28
C TYR A 69 -17.97 3.37 -1.70
N PHE A 70 -17.58 4.47 -2.36
CA PHE A 70 -17.99 4.79 -3.73
C PHE A 70 -17.43 3.81 -4.78
N LYS A 71 -16.17 3.39 -4.63
CA LYS A 71 -15.58 2.41 -5.55
C LYS A 71 -16.17 1.01 -5.34
N ILE A 72 -16.51 0.66 -4.10
CA ILE A 72 -17.24 -0.58 -3.79
C ILE A 72 -18.63 -0.59 -4.46
N PHE A 73 -19.39 0.51 -4.36
CA PHE A 73 -20.71 0.63 -5.01
C PHE A 73 -20.62 0.42 -6.53
N SER A 74 -19.62 1.03 -7.18
CA SER A 74 -19.38 0.81 -8.62
C SER A 74 -18.95 -0.62 -8.97
N SER A 75 -18.29 -1.32 -8.03
CA SER A 75 -17.87 -2.72 -8.20
C SER A 75 -19.03 -3.69 -8.03
N ALA A 76 -20.02 -3.38 -7.17
CA ALA A 76 -21.21 -4.21 -6.99
C ALA A 76 -22.00 -4.37 -8.31
N LEU A 77 -22.03 -3.32 -9.14
CA LEU A 77 -22.64 -3.36 -10.48
C LEU A 77 -21.84 -4.23 -11.47
N ARG A 78 -20.54 -4.43 -11.23
CA ARG A 78 -19.62 -5.22 -12.09
C ARG A 78 -19.54 -6.70 -11.72
N ASN A 79 -19.95 -7.07 -10.51
CA ASN A 79 -19.83 -8.45 -10.00
C ASN A 79 -20.78 -9.46 -10.67
N LEU A 80 -21.70 -9.04 -11.53
CA LEU A 80 -22.61 -9.94 -12.28
C LEU A 80 -21.90 -10.77 -13.36
N ILE A 81 -20.68 -10.41 -13.78
CA ILE A 81 -19.96 -11.04 -14.90
C ILE A 81 -18.73 -11.84 -14.41
N GLY A 82 -18.39 -11.77 -13.11
CA GLY A 82 -17.16 -12.34 -12.56
C GLY A 82 -15.89 -11.60 -13.04
N GLY A 83 -14.73 -11.93 -12.45
CA GLY A 83 -13.42 -11.35 -12.83
C GLY A 83 -12.66 -10.68 -11.69
N ARG A 84 -11.57 -9.97 -12.05
CA ARG A 84 -10.68 -9.26 -11.12
C ARG A 84 -11.39 -8.08 -10.45
N VAL A 85 -11.21 -7.92 -9.14
CA VAL A 85 -11.74 -6.76 -8.41
C VAL A 85 -10.74 -5.61 -8.44
N VAL A 86 -10.66 -4.95 -9.60
CA VAL A 86 -9.66 -3.91 -9.95
C VAL A 86 -9.50 -2.84 -8.87
N VAL A 87 -10.59 -2.48 -8.19
CA VAL A 87 -10.59 -1.49 -7.10
C VAL A 87 -9.69 -1.93 -5.94
N TYR A 88 -9.84 -3.17 -5.47
CA TYR A 88 -9.01 -3.69 -4.38
C TYR A 88 -7.57 -3.92 -4.82
N GLU A 89 -7.35 -4.34 -6.07
CA GLU A 89 -6.01 -4.53 -6.60
C GLU A 89 -5.20 -3.23 -6.60
N SER A 90 -5.81 -2.12 -7.04
CA SER A 90 -5.13 -0.82 -7.04
C SER A 90 -4.81 -0.33 -5.62
N LEU A 91 -5.72 -0.56 -4.66
CA LEU A 91 -5.49 -0.23 -3.25
C LEU A 91 -4.33 -1.03 -2.66
N LEU A 92 -4.29 -2.35 -2.92
CA LEU A 92 -3.22 -3.23 -2.42
C LEU A 92 -1.87 -2.92 -3.08
N ASP A 93 -1.83 -2.63 -4.39
CA ASP A 93 -0.60 -2.23 -5.08
C ASP A 93 -0.01 -0.96 -4.45
N ARG A 94 -0.85 0.07 -4.30
CA ARG A 94 -0.45 1.34 -3.70
C ARG A 94 0.06 1.14 -2.28
N GLY A 95 -0.67 0.39 -1.45
CA GLY A 95 -0.32 0.17 -0.05
C GLY A 95 0.98 -0.61 0.13
N ARG A 96 1.23 -1.66 -0.67
CA ARG A 96 2.50 -2.40 -0.65
C ARG A 96 3.70 -1.52 -0.99
N ARG A 97 3.58 -0.74 -2.06
CA ARG A 97 4.66 0.13 -2.53
C ARG A 97 4.96 1.24 -1.52
N GLU A 98 3.92 1.83 -0.95
CA GLU A 98 4.05 2.83 0.10
C GLU A 98 4.69 2.27 1.38
N ALA A 99 4.26 1.07 1.83
CA ALA A 99 4.85 0.41 3.00
C ALA A 99 6.34 0.11 2.81
N ILE A 100 6.72 -0.42 1.64
CA ILE A 100 8.12 -0.64 1.26
C ILE A 100 8.91 0.66 1.27
N LEU A 101 8.37 1.73 0.67
CA LEU A 101 9.06 3.02 0.61
C LEU A 101 9.34 3.57 1.99
N ARG A 102 8.37 3.55 2.91
CA ARG A 102 8.56 4.00 4.30
C ARG A 102 9.65 3.22 5.03
N MET A 103 9.67 1.89 4.86
CA MET A 103 10.72 1.04 5.43
C MET A 103 12.10 1.39 4.84
N LYS A 104 12.20 1.54 3.51
CA LYS A 104 13.45 1.91 2.83
C LYS A 104 13.94 3.28 3.23
N GLU A 105 13.06 4.27 3.32
CA GLU A 105 13.39 5.64 3.70
C GLU A 105 14.00 5.70 5.10
N GLN A 106 13.45 4.94 6.06
CA GLN A 106 14.04 4.82 7.40
C GLN A 106 15.41 4.14 7.35
N ALA A 107 15.55 3.04 6.62
CA ALA A 107 16.81 2.34 6.47
C ALA A 107 17.90 3.23 5.83
N ILE A 108 17.55 4.00 4.80
CA ILE A 108 18.44 4.96 4.14
C ILE A 108 18.83 6.08 5.10
N ALA A 109 17.88 6.63 5.86
CA ALA A 109 18.17 7.66 6.85
C ALA A 109 19.15 7.17 7.93
N TRP A 110 19.10 5.87 8.25
CA TRP A 110 20.07 5.22 9.13
C TRP A 110 21.39 4.86 8.42
N GLY A 111 21.51 5.04 7.11
CA GLY A 111 22.73 4.74 6.36
C GLY A 111 22.93 3.25 6.04
N ALA A 112 21.84 2.49 5.93
CA ALA A 112 21.91 1.10 5.46
C ALA A 112 22.46 1.03 4.02
N THR A 113 23.35 0.08 3.77
CA THR A 113 23.86 -0.24 2.43
C THR A 113 22.93 -1.19 1.69
N GLN A 114 22.16 -2.00 2.42
CA GLN A 114 21.14 -2.91 1.88
C GLN A 114 20.11 -3.27 2.95
N VAL A 115 18.92 -3.71 2.53
CA VAL A 115 17.89 -4.26 3.41
C VAL A 115 17.66 -5.73 3.07
N VAL A 116 17.75 -6.60 4.06
CA VAL A 116 17.73 -8.04 3.88
C VAL A 116 16.49 -8.67 4.50
N ASN A 117 16.06 -9.81 3.94
CA ASN A 117 14.89 -10.58 4.37
C ASN A 117 13.61 -9.74 4.47
N VAL A 118 13.37 -8.93 3.43
CA VAL A 118 12.18 -8.09 3.33
C VAL A 118 10.93 -8.95 3.18
N ARG A 119 9.98 -8.75 4.09
CA ARG A 119 8.67 -9.41 4.11
C ARG A 119 7.56 -8.38 4.07
N LEU A 120 6.41 -8.82 3.54
CA LEU A 120 5.16 -8.09 3.53
C LEU A 120 4.12 -8.93 4.26
N GLU A 121 3.42 -8.29 5.18
CA GLU A 121 2.28 -8.87 5.89
C GLU A 121 1.06 -7.98 5.72
N THR A 122 -0.12 -8.60 5.82
CA THR A 122 -1.39 -7.89 5.72
C THR A 122 -2.32 -8.31 6.85
N SER A 123 -2.94 -7.33 7.49
CA SER A 123 -3.92 -7.54 8.55
C SER A 123 -5.25 -6.91 8.18
N SER A 124 -6.34 -7.66 8.29
CA SER A 124 -7.68 -7.12 8.07
C SER A 124 -8.11 -6.31 9.29
N ILE A 125 -8.57 -5.07 9.05
CA ILE A 125 -9.02 -4.13 10.07
C ILE A 125 -10.50 -3.82 9.80
N GLY A 126 -11.35 -3.95 10.83
CA GLY A 126 -12.73 -3.45 10.78
C GLY A 126 -13.83 -4.48 10.48
N ASN A 127 -13.53 -5.79 10.47
CA ASN A 127 -14.54 -6.83 10.22
C ASN A 127 -15.06 -7.55 11.48
N GLN A 128 -15.08 -6.89 12.64
CA GLN A 128 -15.40 -7.56 13.91
C GLN A 128 -16.91 -7.66 14.23
N ASN A 129 -17.80 -6.90 13.57
CA ASN A 129 -19.23 -6.86 13.92
C ASN A 129 -20.17 -6.98 12.70
N GLY A 130 -20.37 -8.19 12.17
CA GLY A 130 -21.55 -8.52 11.34
C GLY A 130 -21.67 -7.81 9.98
N GLY A 131 -20.57 -7.40 9.35
CA GLY A 131 -20.57 -6.90 7.95
C GLY A 131 -20.92 -5.42 7.76
N LYS A 132 -20.99 -4.60 8.83
CA LYS A 132 -21.28 -3.15 8.75
C LYS A 132 -20.09 -2.25 9.13
N GLY A 133 -18.86 -2.71 8.92
CA GLY A 133 -17.63 -1.94 9.17
C GLY A 133 -16.94 -1.50 7.87
N LEU A 134 -16.25 -0.36 7.92
CA LEU A 134 -15.31 0.04 6.86
C LEU A 134 -14.25 -1.06 6.73
N SER A 135 -14.20 -1.75 5.59
CA SER A 135 -13.14 -2.73 5.34
C SER A 135 -11.84 -1.98 5.12
N ALA A 136 -10.92 -2.13 6.06
CA ALA A 136 -9.56 -1.62 5.96
C ALA A 136 -8.57 -2.79 5.99
N VAL A 137 -7.43 -2.59 5.36
CA VAL A 137 -6.32 -3.54 5.39
C VAL A 137 -5.08 -2.75 5.78
N GLU A 138 -4.41 -3.22 6.82
CA GLU A 138 -3.03 -2.82 7.09
C GLU A 138 -2.11 -3.66 6.21
N ILE A 139 -1.11 -3.00 5.63
CA ILE A 139 -0.01 -3.61 4.92
C ILE A 139 1.27 -3.16 5.61
N THR A 140 2.05 -4.12 6.09
CA THR A 140 3.30 -3.88 6.80
C THR A 140 4.46 -4.51 6.03
N ALA A 141 5.45 -3.70 5.68
CA ALA A 141 6.73 -4.13 5.16
C ALA A 141 7.76 -4.08 6.29
N TYR A 142 8.58 -5.12 6.41
CA TYR A 142 9.69 -5.13 7.37
C TYR A 142 10.89 -5.89 6.83
N GLY A 143 12.08 -5.53 7.29
CA GLY A 143 13.34 -6.14 6.91
C GLY A 143 14.50 -5.58 7.72
N THR A 144 15.66 -6.20 7.63
CA THR A 144 16.84 -5.80 8.42
C THR A 144 17.79 -4.99 7.55
N GLY A 145 17.99 -3.72 7.86
CA GLY A 145 19.03 -2.91 7.26
C GLY A 145 20.39 -3.30 7.82
N ILE A 146 21.40 -3.36 6.97
CA ILE A 146 22.79 -3.59 7.37
C ILE A 146 23.71 -2.52 6.77
N ARG A 147 24.82 -2.22 7.45
CA ARG A 147 25.86 -1.31 6.98
C ARG A 147 27.24 -1.74 7.46
#